data_AF-F8JSZ7-F1
#
_entry.id   AF-F8JSZ7-F1
#
_cell.length_a   1.000
_cell.length_b   1.000
_cell.length_c   1.000
_cell.angle_alpha   90.00
_cell.angle_beta   90.00
_cell.angle_gamma   90.00
#
_symmetry.space_group_name_H-M   'P 1'
#
loop_
_entity.id
_entity.type
_entity.pdbx_description
1 polymer ?
#
loop_
_entity_poly.entity_id
_entity_poly.type
_entity_poly.pdbx_seq_one_letter_code
_entity_poly.pdbx_strand_id
1 'polypeptide(L)'
;MDATGPAREVVVGVDGSADSERAADWAASEARRRGCRLRVLHATGTGPEPPRPAPRNNGYRHTVRAARALLDDARHRVAAGHPGLCVETTLTTDDPEGPLLAAAEGAELLVLGTRGRGGFSTLLLGSVGLRVASHVTCPLVVVRGRAVREPARRVVAGVQDVRDAEAVLFAAETAARWRAGLLALHAWEPVSEVGHLVPRVDTVRELRHEHVRSLLQSLTAAEVTARVPGLRVEREVVDGGAAAALVDASARADLLVVAAHRPRTPTGLRLGPVAHAVLHHARCPVAVVPDR
;
A
#
# COMPACT_ATOMS: atom_id res chain seq x y z
N MET A 1 -32.52 9.36 11.39
CA MET A 1 -31.38 10.30 11.41
C MET A 1 -30.30 9.66 10.57
N ASP A 2 -30.38 9.87 9.25
CA ASP A 2 -29.45 9.29 8.28
C ASP A 2 -28.17 10.11 8.24
N ALA A 3 -27.09 9.56 8.77
CA ALA A 3 -25.76 10.14 8.65
C ALA A 3 -25.19 9.77 7.27
N THR A 4 -25.55 10.54 6.24
CA THR A 4 -25.05 10.40 4.86
C THR A 4 -23.64 10.99 4.73
N GLY A 5 -22.71 10.54 5.57
CA GLY A 5 -21.30 10.55 5.21
C GLY A 5 -21.03 9.39 4.23
N PRO A 6 -20.06 9.50 3.31
CA PRO A 6 -19.69 8.36 2.48
C PRO A 6 -19.30 7.20 3.42
N ALA A 7 -19.98 6.07 3.27
CA ALA A 7 -19.70 4.91 4.09
C ALA A 7 -18.24 4.46 3.90
N ARG A 8 -17.53 4.37 5.02
CA ARG A 8 -16.13 3.96 5.13
C ARG A 8 -15.93 2.61 4.42
N GLU A 9 -14.93 2.51 3.55
CA GLU A 9 -14.68 1.30 2.77
C GLU A 9 -13.19 1.04 2.51
N VAL A 10 -12.86 -0.25 2.42
CA VAL A 10 -11.63 -0.75 1.80
C VAL A 10 -11.99 -1.24 0.40
N VAL A 11 -11.22 -0.84 -0.60
CA VAL A 11 -11.38 -1.28 -1.99
C VAL A 11 -10.27 -2.26 -2.32
N VAL A 12 -10.59 -3.36 -2.99
CA VAL A 12 -9.59 -4.28 -3.54
C VAL A 12 -9.81 -4.49 -5.04
N GLY A 13 -8.74 -4.31 -5.81
CA GLY A 13 -8.73 -4.66 -7.23
C GLY A 13 -8.44 -6.15 -7.42
N VAL A 14 -9.31 -6.86 -8.14
CA VAL A 14 -9.14 -8.27 -8.47
C VAL A 14 -9.11 -8.50 -9.96
N ASP A 15 -8.36 -9.53 -10.38
CA ASP A 15 -8.32 -9.97 -11.78
C ASP A 15 -8.29 -11.50 -11.92
N GLY A 16 -8.49 -12.21 -10.80
CA GLY A 16 -8.54 -13.68 -10.77
C GLY A 16 -7.16 -14.33 -10.85
N SER A 17 -6.08 -13.55 -10.73
CA SER A 17 -4.76 -14.09 -10.43
C SER A 17 -4.66 -14.47 -8.95
N ALA A 18 -3.78 -15.42 -8.61
CA ALA A 18 -3.51 -15.81 -7.23
C ALA A 18 -3.00 -14.64 -6.36
N ASP A 19 -2.31 -13.66 -6.98
CA ASP A 19 -1.84 -12.46 -6.28
C ASP A 19 -3.01 -11.55 -5.91
N SER A 20 -4.01 -11.44 -6.78
CA SER A 20 -5.25 -10.71 -6.51
C SER A 20 -6.16 -11.39 -5.49
N GLU A 21 -6.17 -12.72 -5.44
CA GLU A 21 -6.92 -13.47 -4.41
C GLU A 21 -6.32 -13.27 -3.03
N ARG A 22 -4.99 -13.36 -2.90
CA ARG A 22 -4.31 -13.02 -1.64
C ARG A 22 -4.54 -11.57 -1.23
N ALA A 23 -4.64 -10.66 -2.20
CA ALA A 23 -5.00 -9.28 -1.95
C ALA A 23 -6.44 -9.14 -1.41
N ALA A 24 -7.39 -9.90 -1.95
CA ALA A 24 -8.78 -9.91 -1.47
C ALA A 24 -8.89 -10.42 -0.02
N ASP A 25 -8.18 -11.51 0.32
CA ASP A 25 -8.18 -12.06 1.69
C ASP A 25 -7.53 -11.09 2.69
N TRP A 26 -6.42 -10.45 2.28
CA TRP A 26 -5.77 -9.41 3.07
C TRP A 26 -6.68 -8.19 3.28
N ALA A 27 -7.33 -7.72 2.21
CA ALA A 27 -8.25 -6.57 2.25
C ALA A 27 -9.47 -6.86 3.12
N ALA A 28 -10.01 -8.08 3.07
CA ALA A 28 -11.13 -8.49 3.91
C ALA A 28 -10.74 -8.53 5.40
N SER A 29 -9.57 -9.05 5.72
CA SER A 29 -9.01 -9.04 7.07
C SER A 29 -8.84 -7.61 7.59
N GLU A 30 -8.35 -6.70 6.75
CA GLU A 30 -8.17 -5.30 7.10
C GLU A 30 -9.50 -4.54 7.24
N ALA A 31 -10.46 -4.76 6.34
CA ALA A 31 -11.80 -4.18 6.41
C ALA A 31 -12.50 -4.57 7.73
N ARG A 32 -12.37 -5.84 8.13
CA ARG A 32 -12.88 -6.33 9.41
C ARG A 32 -12.20 -5.65 10.61
N ARG A 33 -10.87 -5.47 10.58
CA ARG A 33 -10.13 -4.75 11.63
C ARG A 33 -10.51 -3.26 11.71
N ARG A 34 -10.92 -2.67 10.59
CA ARG A 34 -11.38 -1.27 10.50
C ARG A 34 -12.86 -1.08 10.84
N GLY A 35 -13.64 -2.15 10.85
CA GLY A 35 -15.10 -2.09 11.01
C GLY A 35 -15.78 -1.40 9.82
N CYS A 36 -15.27 -1.60 8.61
CA CYS A 36 -15.78 -0.99 7.38
C CYS A 36 -16.17 -2.06 6.34
N ARG A 37 -16.86 -1.65 5.28
CA ARG A 37 -17.22 -2.56 4.18
C ARG A 37 -16.02 -2.86 3.28
N LEU A 38 -16.07 -3.98 2.57
CA LEU A 38 -15.13 -4.33 1.50
C LEU A 38 -15.81 -4.18 0.14
N ARG A 39 -15.23 -3.39 -0.76
CA ARG A 39 -15.60 -3.37 -2.18
C ARG A 39 -14.58 -4.14 -3.00
N VAL A 40 -15.02 -5.19 -3.68
CA VAL A 40 -14.22 -5.98 -4.63
C VAL A 40 -14.48 -5.46 -6.04
N LEU A 41 -13.48 -4.83 -6.65
CA LEU A 41 -13.58 -4.22 -7.97
C LEU A 41 -12.84 -5.06 -9.00
N HIS A 42 -13.50 -5.38 -10.11
CA HIS A 42 -12.87 -5.93 -11.29
C HIS A 42 -13.16 -5.06 -12.51
N ALA A 43 -12.10 -4.74 -13.25
CA ALA A 43 -12.16 -3.97 -14.49
C ALA A 43 -11.59 -4.83 -15.62
N THR A 44 -12.40 -5.08 -16.66
CA THR A 44 -12.02 -6.03 -17.72
C THR A 44 -11.08 -5.43 -18.77
N GLY A 45 -11.02 -4.11 -18.91
CA GLY A 45 -10.27 -3.44 -19.97
C GLY A 45 -10.76 -3.77 -21.38
N THR A 46 -11.98 -4.29 -21.54
CA THR A 46 -12.51 -4.66 -22.86
C THR A 46 -13.08 -3.48 -23.63
N GLY A 47 -13.28 -2.34 -22.96
CA GLY A 47 -14.01 -1.21 -23.51
C GLY A 47 -15.52 -1.46 -23.58
N PRO A 48 -16.30 -0.49 -24.12
CA PRO A 48 -17.75 -0.58 -24.20
C PRO A 48 -18.21 -1.71 -25.14
N GLU A 49 -19.44 -2.20 -24.93
CA GLU A 49 -20.04 -3.20 -25.84
C GLU A 49 -20.08 -2.64 -27.27
N PRO A 50 -19.60 -3.38 -28.27
CA PRO A 50 -19.66 -2.92 -29.65
C PRO A 50 -21.12 -2.80 -30.14
N PRO A 51 -21.47 -1.75 -30.90
CA PRO A 51 -22.86 -1.37 -31.21
C PRO A 51 -23.60 -2.32 -32.16
N ARG A 52 -22.94 -3.35 -32.72
CA ARG A 52 -23.57 -4.31 -33.64
C ARG A 52 -23.34 -5.75 -33.18
N PRO A 53 -24.39 -6.60 -33.13
CA PRO A 53 -24.25 -8.01 -32.84
C PRO A 53 -23.55 -8.70 -34.02
N ALA A 54 -22.22 -8.74 -33.97
CA ALA A 54 -21.36 -9.49 -34.89
C ALA A 54 -20.88 -10.78 -34.20
N PRO A 55 -20.37 -11.79 -34.94
CA PRO A 55 -19.75 -12.99 -34.35
C PRO A 55 -18.64 -12.66 -33.33
N ARG A 56 -17.96 -11.52 -33.50
CA ARG A 56 -16.99 -10.94 -32.55
C ARG A 56 -17.58 -10.55 -31.18
N ASN A 57 -18.90 -10.36 -31.07
CA ASN A 57 -19.58 -10.01 -29.83
C ASN A 57 -19.69 -11.20 -28.85
N ASN A 58 -19.44 -12.43 -29.34
CA ASN A 58 -19.37 -13.61 -28.48
C ASN A 58 -18.19 -13.50 -27.50
N GLY A 59 -17.03 -13.01 -27.98
CA GLY A 59 -15.84 -12.81 -27.14
C GLY A 59 -16.07 -11.80 -26.02
N TYR A 60 -16.66 -10.64 -26.33
CA TYR A 60 -17.02 -9.63 -25.32
C TYR A 60 -17.96 -10.21 -24.25
N ARG A 61 -19.05 -10.86 -24.66
CA ARG A 61 -20.02 -11.46 -23.73
C ARG A 61 -19.40 -12.57 -22.87
N HIS A 62 -18.53 -13.39 -23.45
CA HIS A 62 -17.77 -14.40 -22.69
C HIS A 62 -16.87 -13.75 -21.65
N THR A 63 -16.14 -12.68 -22.01
CA THR A 63 -15.29 -11.96 -21.05
C THR A 63 -16.10 -11.35 -19.92
N VAL A 64 -17.21 -10.66 -20.21
CA VAL A 64 -18.08 -10.07 -19.17
C VAL A 64 -18.70 -11.15 -18.29
N ARG A 65 -19.11 -12.30 -18.85
CA ARG A 65 -19.64 -13.43 -18.07
C ARG A 65 -18.58 -14.03 -17.16
N ALA A 66 -17.37 -14.26 -17.67
CA ALA A 66 -16.25 -14.76 -16.89
C ALA A 66 -15.85 -13.78 -15.77
N ALA A 67 -15.89 -12.48 -16.06
CA ALA A 67 -15.64 -11.41 -15.10
C ALA A 67 -16.68 -11.36 -13.97
N ARG A 68 -17.96 -11.60 -14.27
CA ARG A 68 -19.02 -11.74 -13.24
C ARG A 68 -18.78 -12.96 -12.37
N ALA A 69 -18.53 -14.12 -12.97
CA ALA A 69 -18.24 -15.35 -12.23
C ALA A 69 -17.04 -15.19 -11.29
N LEU A 70 -15.98 -14.51 -11.76
CA LEU A 70 -14.81 -14.18 -10.95
C LEU A 70 -15.17 -13.33 -9.73
N LEU A 71 -16.00 -12.30 -9.89
CA LEU A 71 -16.45 -11.48 -8.76
C LEU A 71 -17.35 -12.26 -7.80
N ASP A 72 -18.23 -13.11 -8.32
CA ASP A 72 -19.09 -13.97 -7.50
C ASP A 72 -18.24 -14.95 -6.68
N ASP A 73 -17.24 -15.58 -7.28
CA ASP A 73 -16.30 -16.47 -6.60
C ASP A 73 -15.50 -15.74 -5.52
N ALA A 74 -14.98 -14.54 -5.84
CA ALA A 74 -14.26 -13.70 -4.89
C ALA A 74 -15.15 -13.30 -3.70
N ARG A 75 -16.40 -12.91 -3.97
CA ARG A 75 -17.39 -12.57 -2.95
C ARG A 75 -17.67 -13.76 -2.03
N HIS A 76 -17.95 -14.93 -2.60
CA HIS A 76 -18.24 -16.14 -1.81
C HIS A 76 -17.06 -16.54 -0.93
N ARG A 77 -15.84 -16.54 -1.49
CA ARG A 77 -14.62 -16.87 -0.76
C ARG A 77 -14.40 -15.94 0.43
N VAL A 78 -14.48 -14.63 0.20
CA VAL A 78 -14.30 -13.63 1.25
C VAL A 78 -15.38 -13.75 2.31
N ALA A 79 -16.66 -13.89 1.91
CA ALA A 79 -17.77 -14.02 2.85
C ALA A 79 -17.65 -15.27 3.72
N ALA A 80 -17.15 -16.38 3.17
CA ALA A 80 -16.89 -17.61 3.92
C ALA A 80 -15.75 -17.44 4.95
N GLY A 81 -14.67 -16.74 4.58
CA GLY A 81 -13.54 -16.47 5.49
C GLY A 81 -13.81 -15.40 6.54
N HIS A 82 -14.78 -14.51 6.28
CA HIS A 82 -15.10 -13.36 7.13
C HIS A 82 -16.62 -13.21 7.36
N PRO A 83 -17.24 -14.10 8.16
CA PRO A 83 -18.66 -13.99 8.49
C PRO A 83 -19.03 -12.61 9.05
N GLY A 84 -20.07 -12.00 8.51
CA GLY A 84 -20.56 -10.68 8.93
C GLY A 84 -19.88 -9.48 8.27
N LEU A 85 -18.86 -9.68 7.44
CA LEU A 85 -18.29 -8.59 6.64
C LEU A 85 -19.24 -8.21 5.49
N CYS A 86 -19.58 -6.93 5.38
CA CYS A 86 -20.31 -6.41 4.22
C CYS A 86 -19.37 -6.39 3.01
N VAL A 87 -19.58 -7.31 2.07
CA VAL A 87 -18.86 -7.37 0.80
C VAL A 87 -19.75 -6.82 -0.30
N GLU A 88 -19.25 -5.89 -1.09
CA GLU A 88 -19.85 -5.37 -2.31
C GLU A 88 -18.95 -5.69 -3.50
N THR A 89 -19.53 -5.89 -4.68
CA THR A 89 -18.78 -6.20 -5.91
C THR A 89 -19.08 -5.16 -6.97
N THR A 90 -18.05 -4.69 -7.67
CA THR A 90 -18.18 -3.74 -8.78
C THR A 90 -17.49 -4.30 -10.01
N LEU A 91 -18.24 -4.40 -11.10
CA LEU A 91 -17.71 -4.77 -12.42
C LEU A 91 -17.75 -3.56 -13.34
N THR A 92 -16.64 -3.28 -14.01
CA THR A 92 -16.58 -2.31 -15.11
C THR A 92 -15.84 -2.90 -16.30
N THR A 93 -16.11 -2.36 -17.48
CA THR A 93 -15.43 -2.71 -18.72
C THR A 93 -14.30 -1.75 -19.11
N ASP A 94 -14.12 -0.68 -18.34
CA ASP A 94 -13.07 0.30 -18.55
C ASP A 94 -11.67 -0.28 -18.29
N ASP A 95 -10.64 0.41 -18.75
CA ASP A 95 -9.25 0.12 -18.39
C ASP A 95 -9.03 0.26 -16.88
N PRO A 96 -8.36 -0.70 -16.21
CA PRO A 96 -8.39 -0.85 -14.75
C PRO A 96 -7.87 0.35 -13.95
N GLU A 97 -6.97 1.16 -14.50
CA GLU A 97 -6.40 2.31 -13.79
C GLU A 97 -7.49 3.33 -13.37
N GLY A 98 -8.33 3.75 -14.32
CA GLY A 98 -9.34 4.79 -14.08
C GLY A 98 -10.32 4.42 -12.97
N PRO A 99 -11.01 3.27 -13.06
CA PRO A 99 -11.93 2.80 -12.02
C PRO A 99 -11.28 2.56 -10.66
N LEU A 100 -10.02 2.08 -10.62
CA LEU A 100 -9.31 1.90 -9.36
C LEU A 100 -9.00 3.24 -8.68
N LEU A 101 -8.57 4.25 -9.46
CA LEU A 101 -8.33 5.59 -8.95
C LEU A 101 -9.64 6.27 -8.51
N ALA A 102 -10.70 6.16 -9.31
CA ALA A 102 -12.02 6.71 -8.96
C ALA A 102 -12.58 6.05 -7.68
N ALA A 103 -12.44 4.73 -7.53
CA ALA A 103 -12.84 4.04 -6.32
C ALA A 103 -12.00 4.44 -5.10
N ALA A 104 -10.74 4.87 -5.30
CA ALA A 104 -9.86 5.30 -4.23
C ALA A 104 -10.21 6.68 -3.65
N GLU A 105 -10.87 7.56 -4.39
CA GLU A 105 -11.16 8.94 -3.95
C GLU A 105 -12.02 9.01 -2.67
N GLY A 106 -12.87 8.02 -2.43
CA GLY A 106 -13.70 7.90 -1.22
C GLY A 106 -13.30 6.76 -0.28
N ALA A 107 -12.23 6.03 -0.60
CA ALA A 107 -11.83 4.85 0.16
C ALA A 107 -10.85 5.21 1.29
N GLU A 108 -10.90 4.43 2.38
CA GLU A 108 -9.85 4.50 3.40
C GLU A 108 -8.54 3.85 2.98
N LEU A 109 -8.66 2.87 2.09
CA LEU A 109 -7.55 2.03 1.67
C LEU A 109 -7.89 1.37 0.34
N LEU A 110 -6.98 1.48 -0.62
CA LEU A 110 -6.98 0.66 -1.82
C LEU A 110 -5.99 -0.49 -1.64
N VAL A 111 -6.36 -1.69 -2.07
CA VAL A 111 -5.53 -2.89 -1.98
C VAL A 111 -5.38 -3.52 -3.36
N LEU A 112 -4.15 -3.87 -3.73
CA LEU A 112 -3.83 -4.56 -4.98
C LEU A 112 -2.89 -5.75 -4.72
N GLY A 113 -2.97 -6.76 -5.58
CA GLY A 113 -1.94 -7.78 -5.70
C GLY A 113 -0.71 -7.24 -6.43
N THR A 114 0.41 -7.97 -6.39
CA THR A 114 1.63 -7.57 -7.11
C THR A 114 1.49 -7.68 -8.62
N ARG A 115 0.77 -8.67 -9.12
CA ARG A 115 0.69 -8.97 -10.55
C ARG A 115 -0.72 -9.43 -10.92
N GLY A 116 -0.99 -9.37 -12.21
CA GLY A 116 -2.23 -9.85 -12.79
C GLY A 116 -2.04 -11.04 -13.73
N ARG A 117 -3.10 -11.42 -14.44
CA ARG A 117 -3.13 -12.61 -15.33
C ARG A 117 -2.15 -12.57 -16.51
N GLY A 118 -1.75 -11.37 -16.96
CA GLY A 118 -0.91 -11.16 -18.15
C GLY A 118 0.56 -10.82 -17.88
N GLY A 119 1.01 -10.90 -16.62
CA GLY A 119 2.37 -10.44 -16.25
C GLY A 119 3.48 -11.41 -16.68
N PHE A 120 4.58 -10.88 -17.22
CA PHE A 120 5.83 -11.64 -17.38
C PHE A 120 6.28 -12.16 -16.00
N SER A 121 6.61 -13.45 -15.89
CA SER A 121 6.99 -14.09 -14.61
C SER A 121 8.21 -13.46 -13.94
N THR A 122 8.99 -12.68 -14.67
CA THR A 122 10.21 -11.98 -14.21
C THR A 122 9.97 -10.56 -13.66
N LEU A 123 8.79 -9.97 -13.86
CA LEU A 123 8.47 -8.62 -13.37
C LEU A 123 7.94 -8.66 -11.94
N LEU A 124 8.47 -7.78 -11.08
CA LEU A 124 8.21 -7.76 -9.64
C LEU A 124 6.90 -7.03 -9.24
N LEU A 125 6.44 -6.05 -10.04
CA LEU A 125 5.15 -5.37 -9.91
C LEU A 125 4.51 -5.15 -11.29
N GLY A 126 3.21 -5.38 -11.41
CA GLY A 126 2.44 -5.16 -12.63
C GLY A 126 2.24 -3.69 -12.97
N SER A 127 2.03 -3.40 -14.26
CA SER A 127 1.86 -2.04 -14.80
C SER A 127 0.70 -1.27 -14.15
N VAL A 128 -0.44 -1.94 -13.92
CA VAL A 128 -1.61 -1.34 -13.25
C VAL A 128 -1.27 -0.91 -11.83
N GLY A 129 -0.64 -1.78 -11.04
CA GLY A 129 -0.23 -1.46 -9.67
C GLY A 129 0.74 -0.28 -9.58
N LEU A 130 1.71 -0.21 -10.51
CA LEU A 130 2.67 0.89 -10.57
C LEU A 130 2.00 2.23 -10.96
N ARG A 131 1.11 2.20 -11.96
CA ARG A 131 0.34 3.38 -12.40
C ARG A 131 -0.59 3.88 -11.31
N VAL A 132 -1.29 2.98 -10.62
CA VAL A 132 -2.16 3.33 -9.49
C VAL A 132 -1.34 3.90 -8.33
N ALA A 133 -0.23 3.27 -7.93
CA ALA A 133 0.65 3.79 -6.87
C ALA A 133 1.15 5.23 -7.15
N SER A 134 1.36 5.54 -8.42
CA SER A 134 1.81 6.86 -8.87
C SER A 134 0.73 7.95 -8.78
N HIS A 135 -0.56 7.59 -8.72
CA HIS A 135 -1.67 8.55 -8.85
C HIS A 135 -2.70 8.51 -7.72
N VAL A 136 -2.77 7.42 -6.96
CA VAL A 136 -3.79 7.19 -5.91
C VAL A 136 -3.75 8.29 -4.84
N THR A 137 -4.91 8.72 -4.35
CA THR A 137 -5.04 9.80 -3.36
C THR A 137 -5.32 9.29 -1.94
N CYS A 138 -5.72 8.02 -1.80
CA CYS A 138 -5.78 7.31 -0.52
C CYS A 138 -4.53 6.42 -0.31
N PRO A 139 -4.28 5.93 0.93
CA PRO A 139 -3.28 4.90 1.15
C PRO A 139 -3.53 3.67 0.26
N LEU A 140 -2.46 3.17 -0.37
CA LEU A 140 -2.47 1.97 -1.20
C LEU A 140 -1.63 0.88 -0.55
N VAL A 141 -2.19 -0.32 -0.38
CA VAL A 141 -1.42 -1.51 0.00
C VAL A 141 -1.23 -2.42 -1.20
N VAL A 142 0.02 -2.75 -1.49
CA VAL A 142 0.37 -3.82 -2.42
C VAL A 142 0.73 -5.07 -1.63
N VAL A 143 -0.11 -6.10 -1.77
CA VAL A 143 0.02 -7.36 -1.04
C VAL A 143 1.06 -8.23 -1.73
N ARG A 144 2.19 -8.44 -1.04
CA ARG A 144 3.31 -9.23 -1.53
C ARG A 144 4.02 -9.99 -0.43
N GLY A 145 4.91 -10.87 -0.84
CA GLY A 145 5.74 -11.63 0.08
C GLY A 145 4.91 -12.55 0.96
N ARG A 146 5.31 -12.70 2.22
CA ARG A 146 4.59 -13.55 3.17
C ARG A 146 3.25 -12.95 3.58
N ALA A 147 2.31 -13.82 3.95
CA ALA A 147 1.13 -13.40 4.68
C ALA A 147 1.52 -12.73 6.01
N VAL A 148 0.64 -11.84 6.47
CA VAL A 148 0.73 -11.25 7.81
C VAL A 148 0.70 -12.38 8.83
N ARG A 149 1.60 -12.33 9.83
CA ARG A 149 1.61 -13.32 10.91
C ARG A 149 0.37 -13.13 11.78
N GLU A 150 -0.13 -14.22 12.33
CA GLU A 150 -1.17 -14.18 13.36
C GLU A 150 -0.62 -14.80 14.65
N PRO A 151 -0.39 -14.01 15.73
CA PRO A 151 -0.60 -12.56 15.81
C PRO A 151 0.47 -11.75 15.06
N ALA A 152 0.07 -10.57 14.56
CA ALA A 152 0.98 -9.61 13.96
C ALA A 152 1.95 -9.08 15.03
N ARG A 153 3.20 -8.81 14.63
CA ARG A 153 4.27 -8.41 15.54
C ARG A 153 4.78 -7.00 15.27
N ARG A 154 4.95 -6.63 14.00
CA ARG A 154 5.65 -5.38 13.66
C ARG A 154 5.16 -4.71 12.39
N VAL A 155 4.81 -3.44 12.50
CA VAL A 155 4.70 -2.50 11.37
C VAL A 155 5.97 -1.68 11.33
N VAL A 156 6.56 -1.52 10.14
CA VAL A 156 7.74 -0.67 9.93
C VAL A 156 7.32 0.55 9.11
N ALA A 157 7.66 1.75 9.56
CA ALA A 157 7.50 2.99 8.80
C ALA A 157 8.88 3.49 8.37
N GLY A 158 9.11 3.64 7.07
CA GLY A 158 10.28 4.34 6.55
C GLY A 158 10.07 5.84 6.67
N VAL A 159 11.02 6.53 7.31
CA VAL A 159 10.94 7.96 7.58
C VAL A 159 12.17 8.65 6.99
N GLN A 160 11.95 9.59 6.08
CA GLN A 160 12.95 10.46 5.51
C GLN A 160 12.98 11.81 6.23
N ASP A 161 11.83 12.47 6.36
CA ASP A 161 11.73 13.80 6.99
C ASP A 161 10.30 14.10 7.50
N VAL A 162 10.08 15.34 7.98
CA VAL A 162 8.82 15.77 8.61
C VAL A 162 7.59 15.63 7.70
N ARG A 163 7.78 15.56 6.38
CA ARG A 163 6.67 15.39 5.42
C ARG A 163 6.03 14.00 5.51
N ASP A 164 6.71 13.05 6.15
CA ASP A 164 6.23 11.67 6.29
C ASP A 164 5.26 11.47 7.46
N ALA A 165 4.81 12.56 8.10
CA ALA A 165 3.91 12.51 9.26
C ALA A 165 2.66 11.68 9.02
N GLU A 166 2.00 11.84 7.87
CA GLU A 166 0.81 11.06 7.49
C GLU A 166 1.13 9.57 7.32
N ALA A 167 2.29 9.23 6.76
CA ALA A 167 2.73 7.84 6.62
C ALA A 167 3.02 7.19 7.99
N VAL A 168 3.65 7.94 8.89
CA VAL A 168 3.91 7.50 10.28
C VAL A 168 2.61 7.33 11.05
N LEU A 169 1.65 8.26 10.90
CA LEU A 169 0.35 8.17 11.56
C LEU A 169 -0.44 6.96 11.04
N PHE A 170 -0.50 6.75 9.73
CA PHE A 170 -1.11 5.56 9.13
C PHE A 170 -0.48 4.26 9.67
N ALA A 171 0.85 4.23 9.79
CA ALA A 171 1.56 3.08 10.35
C ALA A 171 1.22 2.84 11.82
N ALA A 172 1.11 3.90 12.62
CA ALA A 172 0.75 3.84 14.04
C ALA A 172 -0.67 3.33 14.25
N GLU A 173 -1.66 3.88 13.53
CA GLU A 173 -3.05 3.43 13.58
C GLU A 173 -3.18 1.96 13.17
N THR A 174 -2.42 1.56 12.14
CA THR A 174 -2.42 0.17 11.66
C THR A 174 -1.78 -0.76 12.70
N ALA A 175 -0.64 -0.38 13.28
CA ALA A 175 0.00 -1.14 14.35
C ALA A 175 -0.93 -1.34 15.55
N ALA A 176 -1.64 -0.30 15.98
CA ALA A 176 -2.60 -0.44 17.09
C ALA A 176 -3.80 -1.31 16.75
N ARG A 177 -4.40 -1.15 15.55
CA ARG A 177 -5.46 -2.06 15.07
C ARG A 177 -5.00 -3.51 15.06
N TRP A 178 -3.73 -3.74 14.74
CA TRP A 178 -3.13 -5.07 14.65
C TRP A 178 -2.58 -5.58 15.97
N ARG A 179 -2.57 -4.75 17.03
CA ARG A 179 -1.88 -5.02 18.30
C ARG A 179 -0.40 -5.37 18.12
N ALA A 180 0.23 -4.73 17.14
CA ALA A 180 1.65 -4.87 16.80
C ALA A 180 2.47 -3.69 17.33
N GLY A 181 3.79 -3.83 17.40
CA GLY A 181 4.70 -2.69 17.62
C GLY A 181 4.95 -1.91 16.35
N LEU A 182 5.25 -0.61 16.49
CA LEU A 182 5.70 0.25 15.39
C LEU A 182 7.22 0.43 15.46
N LEU A 183 7.91 0.25 14.34
CA LEU A 183 9.31 0.64 14.17
C LEU A 183 9.39 1.80 13.16
N ALA A 184 9.79 2.98 13.61
CA ALA A 184 10.13 4.10 12.74
C ALA A 184 11.61 3.99 12.35
N LEU A 185 11.88 3.72 11.07
CA LEU A 185 13.22 3.45 10.54
C LEU A 185 13.67 4.60 9.64
N HIS A 186 14.79 5.22 9.98
CA HIS A 186 15.49 6.16 9.11
C HIS A 186 16.78 5.53 8.62
N ALA A 187 17.04 5.62 7.31
CA ALA A 187 18.30 5.22 6.73
C ALA A 187 19.14 6.46 6.42
N TRP A 188 20.36 6.46 6.92
CA TRP A 188 21.33 7.52 6.76
C TRP A 188 22.42 7.08 5.78
N GLU A 189 22.60 7.81 4.68
CA GLU A 189 23.71 7.58 3.77
C GLU A 189 24.79 8.66 4.00
N PRO A 190 25.99 8.28 4.49
CA PRO A 190 26.99 9.28 4.88
C PRO A 190 27.61 10.10 3.73
N VAL A 191 27.35 9.79 2.46
CA VAL A 191 28.14 10.38 1.35
C VAL A 191 27.32 10.67 0.09
N SER A 192 26.97 11.95 -0.08
CA SER A 192 26.82 12.57 -1.41
C SER A 192 27.66 13.86 -1.57
N GLU A 193 28.54 14.19 -0.61
CA GLU A 193 29.50 15.29 -0.69
C GLU A 193 30.95 14.76 -0.64
N VAL A 194 31.38 14.03 -1.66
CA VAL A 194 32.82 13.79 -1.89
C VAL A 194 33.38 15.02 -2.59
N GLY A 195 33.82 16.01 -1.81
CA GLY A 195 34.44 17.22 -2.36
C GLY A 195 35.22 18.07 -1.38
N HIS A 196 34.92 18.03 -0.08
CA HIS A 196 35.62 18.85 0.90
C HIS A 196 36.11 18.02 2.09
N LEU A 197 37.40 18.16 2.39
CA LEU A 197 38.11 17.61 3.53
C LEU A 197 37.29 17.76 4.83
N VAL A 198 36.77 16.65 5.39
CA VAL A 198 36.18 16.67 6.73
C VAL A 198 37.09 15.87 7.68
N PRO A 199 37.79 16.54 8.62
CA PRO A 199 38.44 15.84 9.72
C PRO A 199 37.38 15.33 10.70
N ARG A 200 37.42 14.02 11.02
CA ARG A 200 36.61 13.27 12.01
C ARG A 200 35.15 12.95 11.61
N VAL A 201 35.02 11.93 10.77
CA VAL A 201 33.75 11.30 10.34
C VAL A 201 32.87 10.84 11.52
N ASP A 202 33.47 10.41 12.63
CA ASP A 202 32.74 9.88 13.80
C ASP A 202 31.87 10.96 14.50
N THR A 203 32.41 12.17 14.69
CA THR A 203 31.70 13.28 15.33
C THR A 203 30.52 13.80 14.50
N VAL A 204 30.61 13.77 13.17
CA VAL A 204 29.52 14.17 12.27
C VAL A 204 28.38 13.14 12.31
N ARG A 205 28.72 11.86 12.37
CA ARG A 205 27.75 10.75 12.47
C ARG A 205 26.95 10.82 13.76
N GLU A 206 27.61 11.03 14.90
CA GLU A 206 26.94 11.12 16.21
C GLU A 206 25.96 12.30 16.30
N LEU A 207 26.40 13.51 15.89
CA LEU A 207 25.56 14.72 15.90
C LEU A 207 24.35 14.60 14.95
N ARG A 208 24.54 13.99 13.77
CA ARG A 208 23.46 13.76 12.80
C ARG A 208 22.47 12.70 13.28
N HIS A 209 22.94 11.61 13.90
CA HIS A 209 22.06 10.61 14.50
C HIS A 209 21.18 11.22 15.60
N GLU A 210 21.70 12.15 16.39
CA GLU A 210 20.91 12.84 17.41
C GLU A 210 19.84 13.74 16.79
N HIS A 211 20.16 14.47 15.72
CA HIS A 211 19.18 15.26 14.97
C HIS A 211 18.08 14.40 14.34
N VAL A 212 18.44 13.26 13.73
CA VAL A 212 17.48 12.30 13.16
C VAL A 212 16.62 11.66 14.26
N ARG A 213 17.20 11.32 15.42
CA ARG A 213 16.42 10.81 16.55
C ARG A 213 15.41 11.84 17.04
N SER A 214 15.79 13.12 17.07
CA SER A 214 14.87 14.21 17.39
C SER A 214 13.73 14.33 16.36
N LEU A 215 14.01 14.20 15.07
CA LEU A 215 13.00 14.11 14.01
C LEU A 215 12.05 12.92 14.20
N LEU A 216 12.59 11.72 14.42
CA LEU A 216 11.77 10.53 14.66
C LEU A 216 10.93 10.71 15.92
N GLN A 217 11.49 11.32 16.96
CA GLN A 217 10.77 11.63 18.18
C GLN A 217 9.65 12.63 17.93
N SER A 218 9.88 13.72 17.20
CA SER A 218 8.84 14.73 16.93
C SER A 218 7.66 14.14 16.14
N LEU A 219 7.94 13.36 15.09
CA LEU A 219 6.92 12.70 14.26
C LEU A 219 6.11 11.64 15.00
N THR A 220 6.69 11.03 16.04
CA THR A 220 6.04 9.95 16.79
C THR A 220 5.58 10.37 18.19
N ALA A 221 5.80 11.62 18.59
CA ALA A 221 5.45 12.12 19.91
C ALA A 221 4.00 12.59 19.93
N ALA A 222 3.72 13.84 19.54
CA ALA A 222 2.45 14.48 19.88
C ALA A 222 1.25 13.82 19.19
N GLU A 223 1.30 13.69 17.86
CA GLU A 223 0.14 13.25 17.08
C GLU A 223 -0.12 11.75 17.23
N VAL A 224 0.93 10.93 17.18
CA VAL A 224 0.83 9.48 17.40
C VAL A 224 0.36 9.16 18.83
N THR A 225 0.91 9.82 19.86
CA THR A 225 0.48 9.58 21.25
C THR A 225 -0.97 10.02 21.48
N ALA A 226 -1.39 11.14 20.87
CA ALA A 226 -2.76 11.63 20.99
C ALA A 226 -3.77 10.70 20.30
N ARG A 227 -3.44 10.20 19.10
CA ARG A 227 -4.32 9.33 18.31
C ARG A 227 -4.34 7.89 18.79
N VAL A 228 -3.20 7.41 19.28
CA VAL A 228 -2.96 5.99 19.56
C VAL A 228 -2.21 5.83 20.89
N PRO A 229 -2.88 6.09 22.03
CA PRO A 229 -2.24 6.01 23.33
C PRO A 229 -1.78 4.58 23.66
N GLY A 230 -0.56 4.45 24.19
CA GLY A 230 0.00 3.16 24.63
C GLY A 230 0.65 2.32 23.53
N LEU A 231 0.77 2.83 22.29
CA LEU A 231 1.49 2.13 21.24
C LEU A 231 2.99 2.02 21.56
N ARG A 232 3.54 0.79 21.46
CA ARG A 232 4.99 0.57 21.54
C ARG A 232 5.65 1.07 20.25
N VAL A 233 6.36 2.19 20.35
CA VAL A 233 7.12 2.78 19.24
C VAL A 233 8.62 2.62 19.48
N GLU A 234 9.28 1.88 18.59
CA GLU A 234 10.72 1.78 18.47
C GLU A 234 11.22 2.73 17.36
N ARG A 235 12.43 3.27 17.53
CA ARG A 235 13.06 4.22 16.60
C ARG A 235 14.46 3.71 16.29
N GLU A 236 14.77 3.57 15.02
CA GLU A 236 16.05 3.04 14.59
C GLU A 236 16.62 3.90 13.45
N VAL A 237 17.92 4.16 13.54
CA VAL A 237 18.70 4.83 12.50
C VAL A 237 19.74 3.83 12.02
N VAL A 238 19.77 3.56 10.73
CA VAL A 238 20.70 2.60 10.11
C VAL A 238 21.55 3.28 9.05
N ASP A 239 22.80 2.87 8.90
CA ASP A 239 23.66 3.38 7.83
C ASP A 239 23.38 2.65 6.50
N GLY A 240 23.39 3.40 5.40
CA GLY A 240 23.19 2.91 4.04
C GLY A 240 21.97 3.52 3.34
N GLY A 241 21.76 3.12 2.09
CA GLY A 241 20.66 3.62 1.27
C GLY A 241 19.28 3.16 1.78
N ALA A 242 18.32 4.10 1.81
CA ALA A 242 16.97 3.87 2.33
C ALA A 242 16.22 2.69 1.70
N ALA A 243 16.37 2.50 0.38
CA ALA A 243 15.74 1.38 -0.30
C ALA A 243 16.24 0.02 0.24
N ALA A 244 17.56 -0.16 0.38
CA ALA A 244 18.14 -1.40 0.88
C ALA A 244 17.73 -1.66 2.33
N ALA A 245 17.86 -0.65 3.20
CA ALA A 245 17.48 -0.73 4.60
C ALA A 245 16.01 -1.16 4.79
N LEU A 246 15.08 -0.57 4.03
CA LEU A 246 13.66 -0.89 4.13
C LEU A 246 13.33 -2.26 3.54
N VAL A 247 13.99 -2.67 2.45
CA VAL A 247 13.86 -4.03 1.89
C VAL A 247 14.33 -5.07 2.90
N ASP A 248 15.43 -4.84 3.60
CA ASP A 248 15.93 -5.76 4.64
C ASP A 248 15.00 -5.78 5.85
N ALA A 249 14.53 -4.61 6.32
CA ALA A 249 13.57 -4.52 7.42
C ALA A 249 12.25 -5.24 7.10
N SER A 250 11.81 -5.23 5.83
CA SER A 250 10.60 -5.93 5.38
C SER A 250 10.65 -7.45 5.64
N ALA A 251 11.84 -8.03 5.73
CA ALA A 251 12.03 -9.45 6.07
C ALA A 251 11.55 -9.79 7.49
N ARG A 252 11.36 -8.80 8.39
CA ARG A 252 10.87 -8.99 9.76
C ARG A 252 9.57 -8.23 10.05
N ALA A 253 9.09 -7.42 9.09
CA ALA A 253 7.84 -6.69 9.18
C ALA A 253 6.63 -7.54 8.75
N ASP A 254 5.48 -7.27 9.34
CA ASP A 254 4.17 -7.74 8.85
C ASP A 254 3.55 -6.76 7.86
N LEU A 255 3.93 -5.47 7.95
CA LEU A 255 3.61 -4.42 7.00
C LEU A 255 4.76 -3.41 6.96
N LEU A 256 5.19 -3.03 5.76
CA LEU A 256 6.09 -1.90 5.54
C LEU A 256 5.29 -0.70 5.04
N VAL A 257 5.47 0.47 5.63
CA VAL A 257 4.78 1.72 5.28
C VAL A 257 5.82 2.73 4.82
N VAL A 258 5.57 3.37 3.68
CA VAL A 258 6.40 4.45 3.15
C VAL A 258 5.51 5.56 2.61
N ALA A 259 5.99 6.81 2.69
CA ALA A 259 5.40 7.92 1.95
C ALA A 259 5.65 7.75 0.43
N ALA A 260 4.73 8.26 -0.39
CA ALA A 260 4.82 8.17 -1.85
C ALA A 260 5.95 9.03 -2.42
N HIS A 261 6.27 10.16 -1.77
CA HIS A 261 7.25 11.15 -2.20
C HIS A 261 7.10 11.53 -3.66
N ARG A 262 5.99 12.19 -4.01
CA ARG A 262 5.69 12.56 -5.40
C ARG A 262 6.45 13.83 -5.80
N PRO A 263 7.24 13.82 -6.89
CA PRO A 263 7.90 15.03 -7.38
C PRO A 263 6.89 16.12 -7.76
N ARG A 264 7.18 17.38 -7.40
CA ARG A 264 6.34 18.54 -7.75
C ARG A 264 6.27 18.81 -9.26
N THR A 265 7.32 18.46 -9.99
CA THR A 265 7.42 18.56 -11.46
C THR A 265 7.75 17.19 -12.03
N PRO A 266 6.75 16.42 -12.49
CA PRO A 266 6.98 15.05 -12.92
C PRO A 266 7.66 15.03 -14.30
N THR A 267 8.95 14.70 -14.32
CA THR A 267 9.62 14.12 -15.49
C THR A 267 9.77 12.62 -15.22
N GLY A 268 8.84 11.80 -15.72
CA GLY A 268 8.83 10.35 -15.51
C GLY A 268 7.85 9.85 -14.45
N LEU A 269 8.22 8.79 -13.71
CA LEU A 269 7.37 8.15 -12.69
C LEU A 269 7.04 9.12 -11.55
N ARG A 270 5.76 9.24 -11.18
CA ARG A 270 5.30 10.10 -10.07
C ARG A 270 5.48 9.44 -8.68
N LEU A 271 6.42 8.53 -8.55
CA LEU A 271 6.68 7.76 -7.33
C LEU A 271 8.16 7.90 -6.95
N GLY A 272 8.45 8.16 -5.68
CA GLY A 272 9.82 8.26 -5.19
C GLY A 272 10.62 6.96 -5.37
N PRO A 273 11.95 7.03 -5.53
CA PRO A 273 12.80 5.87 -5.80
C PRO A 273 12.74 4.81 -4.69
N VAL A 274 12.60 5.24 -3.43
CA VAL A 274 12.46 4.33 -2.28
C VAL A 274 11.15 3.57 -2.36
N ALA A 275 10.03 4.27 -2.55
CA ALA A 275 8.71 3.66 -2.68
C ALA A 275 8.66 2.70 -3.88
N HIS A 276 9.25 3.08 -5.00
CA HIS A 276 9.41 2.21 -6.17
C HIS A 276 10.20 0.93 -5.83
N ALA A 277 11.37 1.05 -5.20
CA ALA A 277 12.20 -0.10 -4.86
C ALA A 277 11.51 -1.06 -3.87
N VAL A 278 10.90 -0.57 -2.79
CA VAL A 278 10.20 -1.44 -1.83
C VAL A 278 8.96 -2.08 -2.46
N LEU A 279 8.31 -1.37 -3.40
CA LEU A 279 7.24 -1.93 -4.21
C LEU A 279 7.70 -3.02 -5.18
N HIS A 280 9.00 -3.26 -5.35
CA HIS A 280 9.48 -4.38 -6.17
C HIS A 280 10.12 -5.47 -5.30
N HIS A 281 10.76 -5.11 -4.19
CA HIS A 281 11.68 -6.01 -3.51
C HIS A 281 11.31 -6.36 -2.05
N ALA A 282 10.29 -5.71 -1.47
CA ALA A 282 9.90 -6.02 -0.10
C ALA A 282 9.38 -7.46 0.06
N ARG A 283 9.59 -8.05 1.24
CA ARG A 283 9.23 -9.43 1.59
C ARG A 283 7.92 -9.53 2.40
N CYS A 284 7.23 -8.42 2.57
CA CYS A 284 5.92 -8.29 3.21
C CYS A 284 5.04 -7.30 2.42
N PRO A 285 3.74 -7.20 2.72
CA PRO A 285 2.88 -6.16 2.15
C PRO A 285 3.47 -4.75 2.36
N VAL A 286 3.26 -3.89 1.37
CA VAL A 286 3.77 -2.51 1.39
C VAL A 286 2.61 -1.53 1.28
N ALA A 287 2.46 -0.65 2.26
CA ALA A 287 1.61 0.52 2.19
C ALA A 287 2.39 1.72 1.64
N VAL A 288 1.86 2.34 0.61
CA VAL A 288 2.30 3.63 0.07
C VAL A 288 1.25 4.67 0.45
N VAL A 289 1.66 5.66 1.23
CA VAL A 289 0.79 6.73 1.72
C VAL A 289 1.05 7.98 0.90
N PRO A 290 0.05 8.54 0.20
CA PRO A 290 0.20 9.77 -0.55
C PRO A 290 0.55 10.96 0.35
N ASP A 291 1.44 11.83 -0.13
CA ASP A 291 1.70 13.12 0.50
C ASP A 291 0.51 14.05 0.20
N ARG A 292 -0.05 14.73 1.20
CA ARG A 292 -1.09 15.75 1.02
C ARG A 292 -0.48 17.10 0.68
#